data_AF-A0A674JSR9-F1
#
_entry.id   AF-A0A674JSR9-F1
#
_cell.length_a   1.000
_cell.length_b   1.000
_cell.length_c   1.000
_cell.angle_alpha   90.00
_cell.angle_beta   90.00
_cell.angle_gamma   90.00
#
_symmetry.space_group_name_H-M   'P 1'
#
loop_
_entity.id
_entity.type
_entity.pdbx_description
1 polymer ?
#
loop_
_entity_poly.entity_id
_entity_poly.type
_entity_poly.pdbx_seq_one_letter_code
_entity_poly.pdbx_strand_id
1 'polypeptide(L)'
;MDARAGLPVLPLSGRAPRGRCWALPTALLCLYGFFASLRPSEPFLTRYLLGPDKNLTETQVFNEIYPVWTYSYLVLLFPVFLATDYLRYKPVILLQGLSLIVTWFMLLYAQGLLAIQFLEFFYGLVTATEIAYYSYIYSIVDLNLYQKVTSYCRSATLVGYTVGSICGQVLVSVANWSLFSLNVISLTSVSVAFATAWFLPMPQKSLFFHHVLRSQVSREMKVLDWLGGCAGSGLGPTGSECGRVDISKVLRELWRDFLQCYSSRPMLCWSVWWAFSTCGYFQVINYTQGLWEMVLPSQRFEIYNGGVEAVSTLLGAVAVFAVGYIKVSWATWGEVALALFSLLIAAAVYVMDTVRNIWVCYASYVIFRIVYMLLITIAT
;
A
#
# COMPACT_ATOMS: atom_id res chain seq x y z
N MET A 1 -26.04 -25.08 -14.13
CA MET A 1 -27.45 -24.76 -13.86
C MET A 1 -27.61 -23.27 -14.00
N ASP A 2 -28.15 -22.85 -15.15
CA ASP A 2 -28.47 -21.47 -15.49
C ASP A 2 -29.68 -20.97 -14.70
N ALA A 3 -29.56 -19.76 -14.13
CA ALA A 3 -30.69 -18.97 -13.67
C ALA A 3 -30.35 -17.48 -13.83
N ARG A 4 -30.57 -16.96 -15.04
CA ARG A 4 -30.66 -15.51 -15.30
C ARG A 4 -31.98 -15.00 -14.74
N ALA A 5 -31.93 -14.26 -13.63
CA ALA A 5 -33.03 -13.42 -13.17
C ALA A 5 -32.65 -11.95 -13.40
N GLY A 6 -33.36 -11.30 -14.31
CA GLY A 6 -33.10 -9.93 -14.76
C GLY A 6 -33.41 -8.90 -13.69
N LEU A 7 -32.44 -8.02 -13.43
CA LEU A 7 -32.65 -6.71 -12.84
C LEU A 7 -32.64 -5.67 -13.98
N PRO A 8 -33.59 -4.73 -14.03
CA PRO A 8 -33.65 -3.73 -15.09
C PRO A 8 -32.49 -2.75 -14.93
N VAL A 9 -31.53 -2.82 -15.86
CA VAL A 9 -30.45 -1.83 -16.00
C VAL A 9 -31.07 -0.56 -16.61
N LEU A 10 -31.36 0.42 -15.76
CA LEU A 10 -31.70 1.78 -16.20
C LEU A 10 -30.50 2.38 -16.96
N PRO A 11 -30.67 2.85 -18.21
CA PRO A 11 -29.59 3.49 -18.94
C PRO A 11 -29.38 4.89 -18.36
N LEU A 12 -28.33 5.04 -17.55
CA LEU A 12 -27.78 6.35 -17.21
C LEU A 12 -27.18 6.98 -18.47
N SER A 13 -28.03 7.63 -19.25
CA SER A 13 -27.63 8.55 -20.33
C SER A 13 -26.98 9.80 -19.73
N GLY A 14 -25.73 9.66 -19.32
CA GLY A 14 -24.81 10.77 -19.09
C GLY A 14 -23.71 10.68 -20.14
N ARG A 15 -23.68 11.64 -21.08
CA ARG A 15 -22.63 11.79 -22.10
C ARG A 15 -21.24 11.57 -21.49
N ALA A 16 -20.56 10.51 -21.88
CA ALA A 16 -19.15 10.29 -21.58
C ALA A 16 -18.29 11.41 -22.21
N PRO A 17 -17.39 12.06 -21.46
CA PRO A 17 -16.40 12.92 -22.07
C PRO A 17 -15.39 12.03 -22.83
N ARG A 18 -15.23 12.36 -24.12
CA ARG A 18 -14.40 11.72 -25.13
C ARG A 18 -12.99 11.32 -24.63
N GLY A 19 -12.72 10.01 -24.62
CA GLY A 19 -11.54 9.38 -25.25
C GLY A 19 -10.09 9.65 -24.79
N ARG A 20 -9.80 10.61 -23.89
CA ARG A 20 -8.40 10.93 -23.48
C ARG A 20 -8.17 11.10 -21.97
N CYS A 21 -9.20 10.96 -21.14
CA CYS A 21 -9.17 11.48 -19.76
C CYS A 21 -8.51 10.57 -18.70
N TRP A 22 -8.38 9.26 -18.94
CA TRP A 22 -7.85 8.31 -17.94
C TRP A 22 -6.35 8.07 -18.04
N ALA A 23 -5.74 8.28 -19.21
CA ALA A 23 -4.34 7.98 -19.47
C ALA A 23 -3.40 8.91 -18.68
N LEU A 24 -3.69 10.21 -18.64
CA LEU A 24 -2.86 11.18 -17.91
C LEU A 24 -2.88 10.94 -16.38
N PRO A 25 -4.04 10.81 -15.71
CA PRO A 25 -4.07 10.47 -14.28
C PRO A 25 -3.41 9.13 -13.97
N THR A 26 -3.61 8.12 -14.84
CA THR A 26 -2.95 6.81 -14.70
C THR A 26 -1.44 6.95 -14.82
N ALA A 27 -0.94 7.71 -15.79
CA ALA A 27 0.49 7.94 -15.98
C ALA A 27 1.10 8.66 -14.78
N LEU A 28 0.42 9.68 -14.24
CA LEU A 28 0.85 10.39 -13.03
C LEU A 28 0.88 9.48 -11.80
N LEU A 29 -0.11 8.59 -11.62
CA LEU A 29 -0.10 7.60 -10.53
C LEU A 29 1.02 6.57 -10.67
N CYS A 30 1.29 6.11 -11.90
CA CYS A 30 2.41 5.21 -12.17
C CYS A 30 3.75 5.91 -11.88
N LEU A 31 3.89 7.17 -12.28
CA LEU A 31 5.07 7.98 -12.02
C LEU A 31 5.29 8.19 -10.51
N TYR A 32 4.23 8.54 -9.78
CA TYR A 32 4.25 8.64 -8.32
C TYR A 32 4.68 7.31 -7.69
N GLY A 33 4.02 6.21 -8.04
CA GLY A 33 4.30 4.89 -7.46
C GLY A 33 5.72 4.41 -7.75
N PHE A 34 6.20 4.64 -8.98
CA PHE A 34 7.58 4.33 -9.37
C PHE A 34 8.60 5.10 -8.52
N PHE A 35 8.51 6.44 -8.47
CA PHE A 35 9.47 7.25 -7.72
C PHE A 35 9.34 7.10 -6.20
N ALA A 36 8.13 6.89 -5.68
CA ALA A 36 7.93 6.61 -4.27
C ALA A 36 8.56 5.26 -3.85
N SER A 37 8.61 4.28 -4.77
CA SER A 37 9.20 2.95 -4.53
C SER A 37 10.68 2.87 -4.91
N LEU A 38 11.18 3.77 -5.76
CA LEU A 38 12.59 3.83 -6.14
C LEU A 38 13.41 4.39 -4.96
N ARG A 39 13.87 3.48 -4.11
CA ARG A 39 14.59 3.82 -2.88
C ARG A 39 15.85 2.96 -2.74
N PRO A 40 16.95 3.36 -3.40
CA PRO A 40 18.22 2.62 -3.36
C PRO A 40 18.79 2.36 -1.97
N SER A 41 18.44 3.16 -0.97
CA SER A 41 18.92 2.97 0.40
C SER A 41 18.21 1.87 1.18
N GLU A 42 17.00 1.47 0.77
CA GLU A 42 16.15 0.54 1.53
C GLU A 42 16.79 -0.85 1.76
N PRO A 43 17.50 -1.47 0.80
CA PRO A 43 18.22 -2.74 1.02
C PRO A 43 19.39 -2.65 2.03
N PHE A 44 19.80 -1.45 2.38
CA PHE A 44 20.96 -1.15 3.23
C PHE A 44 20.57 -0.38 4.49
N LEU A 45 19.28 -0.30 4.83
CA LEU A 45 18.79 0.49 5.94
C LEU A 45 19.39 0.02 7.28
N THR A 46 19.33 -1.29 7.58
CA THR A 46 19.90 -1.82 8.81
C THR A 46 21.40 -1.52 8.92
N ARG A 47 22.15 -1.70 7.82
CA ARG A 47 23.58 -1.35 7.75
C ARG A 47 23.83 0.14 8.00
N TYR A 48 22.96 1.02 7.51
CA TYR A 48 23.08 2.45 7.72
C TYR A 48 22.82 2.85 9.18
N LEU A 49 21.84 2.22 9.84
CA LEU A 49 21.52 2.48 11.25
C LEU A 49 22.62 1.98 12.21
N LEU A 50 23.22 0.83 11.90
CA LEU A 50 24.33 0.23 12.69
C LEU A 50 25.70 0.77 12.29
N GLY A 51 25.79 1.47 11.16
CA GLY A 51 27.01 2.04 10.63
C GLY A 51 27.47 3.29 11.41
N PRO A 52 28.65 3.83 11.06
CA PRO A 52 29.22 5.00 11.76
C PRO A 52 28.36 6.26 11.63
N ASP A 53 27.50 6.34 10.62
CA ASP A 53 26.63 7.51 10.36
C ASP A 53 25.57 7.72 11.45
N LYS A 54 25.05 6.63 12.03
CA LYS A 54 24.01 6.65 13.08
C LYS A 54 24.47 6.04 14.40
N ASN A 55 25.39 5.09 14.34
CA ASN A 55 26.06 4.48 15.47
C ASN A 55 25.08 3.96 16.54
N LEU A 56 24.00 3.31 16.11
CA LEU A 56 23.00 2.70 16.98
C LEU A 56 23.34 1.22 17.23
N THR A 57 22.93 0.69 18.37
CA THR A 57 23.12 -0.73 18.68
C THR A 57 22.04 -1.59 18.04
N GLU A 58 22.35 -2.87 17.82
CA GLU A 58 21.38 -3.87 17.32
C GLU A 58 20.13 -3.94 18.19
N THR A 59 20.31 -3.87 19.52
CA THR A 59 19.20 -3.89 20.48
C THR A 59 18.30 -2.68 20.32
N GLN A 60 18.85 -1.48 20.10
CA GLN A 60 18.08 -0.26 19.87
C GLN A 60 17.31 -0.35 18.55
N VAL A 61 17.95 -0.80 17.47
CA VAL A 61 17.32 -0.90 16.15
C VAL A 61 16.16 -1.91 16.17
N PHE A 62 16.38 -3.11 16.68
CA PHE A 62 15.41 -4.20 16.56
C PHE A 62 14.30 -4.17 17.63
N ASN A 63 14.61 -3.74 18.86
CA ASN A 63 13.65 -3.78 19.97
C ASN A 63 13.00 -2.43 20.28
N GLU A 64 13.64 -1.32 19.91
CA GLU A 64 13.16 0.02 20.28
C GLU A 64 12.72 0.85 19.07
N ILE A 65 13.32 0.67 17.90
CA ILE A 65 13.02 1.47 16.70
C ILE A 65 11.99 0.76 15.82
N TYR A 66 12.29 -0.42 15.29
CA TYR A 66 11.41 -1.13 14.35
C TYR A 66 9.98 -1.39 14.88
N PRO A 67 9.75 -1.66 16.18
CA PRO A 67 8.38 -1.81 16.68
C PRO A 67 7.55 -0.53 16.60
N VAL A 68 8.17 0.65 16.62
CA VAL A 68 7.45 1.95 16.53
C VAL A 68 6.69 2.06 15.22
N TRP A 69 7.27 1.61 14.11
CA TRP A 69 6.59 1.53 12.82
C TRP A 69 5.33 0.68 12.90
N THR A 70 5.43 -0.53 13.46
CA THR A 70 4.30 -1.48 13.56
C THR A 70 3.16 -0.90 14.39
N TYR A 71 3.45 -0.38 15.58
CA TYR A 71 2.43 0.14 16.49
C TYR A 71 1.82 1.45 15.99
N SER A 72 2.64 2.34 15.40
CA SER A 72 2.13 3.58 14.80
C SER A 72 1.23 3.27 13.60
N TYR A 73 1.64 2.36 12.71
CA TYR A 73 0.82 1.89 11.59
C TYR A 73 -0.54 1.37 12.06
N LEU A 74 -0.57 0.49 13.07
CA LEU A 74 -1.82 -0.04 13.65
C LEU A 74 -2.77 1.07 14.13
N VAL A 75 -2.25 2.03 14.90
CA VAL A 75 -3.05 3.13 15.44
C VAL A 75 -3.52 4.07 14.33
N LEU A 76 -2.68 4.33 13.32
CA LEU A 76 -2.96 5.25 12.22
C LEU A 76 -3.91 4.67 11.16
N LEU A 77 -4.02 3.35 11.04
CA LEU A 77 -4.94 2.69 10.10
C LEU A 77 -6.38 3.20 10.24
N PHE A 78 -6.89 3.28 11.47
CA PHE A 78 -8.27 3.72 11.72
C PHE A 78 -8.55 5.17 11.29
N PRO A 79 -7.81 6.19 11.76
CA PRO A 79 -8.03 7.57 11.33
C PRO A 79 -7.73 7.77 9.85
N VAL A 80 -6.70 7.13 9.28
CA VAL A 80 -6.36 7.25 7.86
C VAL A 80 -7.45 6.63 6.98
N PHE A 81 -8.01 5.47 7.37
CA PHE A 81 -9.13 4.86 6.65
C PHE A 81 -10.32 5.82 6.54
N LEU A 82 -10.74 6.43 7.66
CA LEU A 82 -11.82 7.42 7.66
C LEU A 82 -11.48 8.69 6.87
N ALA A 83 -10.24 9.20 7.04
CA ALA A 83 -9.78 10.40 6.37
C ALA A 83 -9.66 10.23 4.85
N THR A 84 -9.32 9.03 4.38
CA THR A 84 -9.11 8.72 2.96
C THR A 84 -10.38 8.94 2.15
N ASP A 85 -11.51 8.44 2.63
CA ASP A 85 -12.79 8.62 1.94
C ASP A 85 -13.38 10.03 2.14
N TYR A 86 -13.13 10.66 3.30
CA TYR A 86 -13.59 12.02 3.60
C TYR A 86 -12.86 13.07 2.75
N LEU A 87 -11.53 12.97 2.67
CA LEU A 87 -10.67 13.93 1.96
C LEU A 87 -10.57 13.65 0.46
N ARG A 88 -11.25 12.62 -0.05
CA ARG A 88 -11.23 12.21 -1.47
C ARG A 88 -9.82 11.86 -1.95
N TYR A 89 -9.11 10.99 -1.22
CA TYR A 89 -7.84 10.33 -1.57
C TYR A 89 -6.62 11.25 -1.85
N LYS A 90 -6.71 12.27 -2.72
CA LYS A 90 -5.57 13.13 -3.11
C LYS A 90 -4.84 13.78 -1.92
N PRO A 91 -5.51 14.40 -0.93
CA PRO A 91 -4.83 14.97 0.23
C PRO A 91 -4.09 13.91 1.06
N VAL A 92 -4.60 12.68 1.08
CA VAL A 92 -3.95 11.55 1.78
C VAL A 92 -2.72 11.06 1.02
N ILE A 93 -2.74 11.05 -0.32
CA ILE A 93 -1.55 10.77 -1.15
C ILE A 93 -0.48 11.86 -0.98
N LEU A 94 -0.90 13.13 -0.88
CA LEU A 94 0.02 14.22 -0.58
C LEU A 94 0.63 14.09 0.82
N LEU A 95 -0.18 13.73 1.82
CA LEU A 95 0.29 13.42 3.17
C LEU A 95 1.30 12.27 3.16
N GLN A 96 1.04 11.22 2.38
CA GLN A 96 1.98 10.10 2.19
C GLN A 96 3.33 10.58 1.63
N GLY A 97 3.31 11.35 0.55
CA GLY A 97 4.55 11.87 -0.08
C GLY A 97 5.32 12.82 0.84
N LEU A 98 4.63 13.68 1.59
CA LEU A 98 5.28 14.54 2.58
C LEU A 98 5.90 13.73 3.72
N SER A 99 5.19 12.70 4.20
CA SER A 99 5.70 11.82 5.26
C SER A 99 6.94 11.05 4.80
N LEU A 100 6.98 10.59 3.54
CA LEU A 100 8.20 10.04 2.93
C LEU A 100 9.35 11.06 2.91
N ILE A 101 9.11 12.31 2.53
CA ILE A 101 10.18 13.34 2.56
C ILE A 101 10.71 13.52 3.99
N VAL A 102 9.81 13.63 4.97
CA VAL A 102 10.18 13.78 6.39
C VAL A 102 11.01 12.59 6.87
N THR A 103 10.58 11.37 6.57
CA THR A 103 11.30 10.14 6.95
C THR A 103 12.73 10.13 6.39
N TRP A 104 12.93 10.37 5.10
CA TRP A 104 14.28 10.32 4.50
C TRP A 104 15.13 11.53 4.86
N PHE A 105 14.53 12.70 5.05
CA PHE A 105 15.23 13.89 5.54
C PHE A 105 15.75 13.67 6.97
N MET A 106 14.90 13.15 7.86
CA MET A 106 15.31 12.76 9.20
C MET A 106 16.36 11.64 9.17
N LEU A 107 16.22 10.67 8.26
CA LEU A 107 17.20 9.59 8.11
C LEU A 107 18.58 10.13 7.76
N LEU A 108 18.68 11.20 6.97
CA LEU A 108 19.97 11.82 6.66
C LEU A 108 20.53 12.64 7.82
N TYR A 109 19.73 13.51 8.44
CA TYR A 109 20.24 14.57 9.31
C TYR A 109 19.99 14.37 10.80
N ALA A 110 18.96 13.63 11.18
CA ALA A 110 18.61 13.46 12.58
C ALA A 110 19.50 12.40 13.25
N GLN A 111 19.86 12.62 14.51
CA GLN A 111 20.74 11.74 15.27
C GLN A 111 20.10 11.33 16.59
N GLY A 112 20.45 10.13 17.06
CA GLY A 112 19.96 9.59 18.33
C GLY A 112 18.65 8.80 18.21
N LEU A 113 18.41 7.98 19.22
CA LEU A 113 17.33 6.99 19.28
C LEU A 113 15.94 7.61 19.12
N LEU A 114 15.60 8.64 19.91
CA LEU A 114 14.27 9.25 19.89
C LEU A 114 13.93 9.86 18.51
N ALA A 115 14.93 10.41 17.82
CA ALA A 115 14.73 10.97 16.50
C ALA A 115 14.42 9.90 15.47
N ILE A 116 15.11 8.74 15.53
CA ILE A 116 14.83 7.62 14.63
C ILE A 116 13.49 6.95 14.97
N GLN A 117 13.10 6.87 16.25
CA GLN A 117 11.75 6.43 16.63
C GLN A 117 10.66 7.35 16.07
N PHE A 118 10.86 8.67 16.13
CA PHE A 118 9.91 9.63 15.56
C PHE A 118 9.86 9.54 14.02
N LEU A 119 10.97 9.22 13.37
CA LEU A 119 11.03 8.90 11.95
C LEU A 119 10.18 7.66 11.61
N GLU A 120 10.27 6.59 12.41
CA GLU A 120 9.48 5.37 12.19
C GLU A 120 7.97 5.61 12.33
N PHE A 121 7.56 6.56 13.19
CA PHE A 121 6.17 7.00 13.25
C PHE A 121 5.69 7.58 11.90
N PHE A 122 6.49 8.44 11.25
CA PHE A 122 6.17 8.95 9.91
C PHE A 122 6.18 7.84 8.87
N TYR A 123 7.07 6.86 8.99
CA TYR A 123 7.07 5.71 8.08
C TYR A 123 5.84 4.82 8.27
N GLY A 124 5.35 4.69 9.51
CA GLY A 124 4.07 4.06 9.82
C GLY A 124 2.89 4.81 9.18
N LEU A 125 2.93 6.15 9.19
CA LEU A 125 1.95 7.00 8.48
C LEU A 125 2.00 6.80 6.96
N VAL A 126 3.19 6.67 6.36
CA VAL A 126 3.34 6.34 4.93
C VAL A 126 2.66 5.02 4.60
N THR A 127 2.85 4.01 5.45
CA THR A 127 2.27 2.66 5.25
C THR A 127 0.75 2.69 5.41
N ALA A 128 0.23 3.42 6.41
CA ALA A 128 -1.21 3.62 6.61
C ALA A 128 -1.88 4.30 5.41
N THR A 129 -1.22 5.28 4.81
CA THR A 129 -1.74 6.09 3.71
C THR A 129 -1.61 5.44 2.33
N GLU A 130 -0.85 4.35 2.20
CA GLU A 130 -0.71 3.60 0.94
C GLU A 130 -2.03 3.02 0.42
N ILE A 131 -2.98 2.71 1.32
CA ILE A 131 -4.32 2.25 0.95
C ILE A 131 -5.02 3.30 0.08
N ALA A 132 -4.79 4.60 0.35
CA ALA A 132 -5.34 5.69 -0.45
C ALA A 132 -4.78 5.71 -1.87
N TYR A 133 -3.51 5.36 -2.07
CA TYR A 133 -2.88 5.29 -3.39
C TYR A 133 -3.57 4.25 -4.28
N TYR A 134 -3.74 3.02 -3.81
CA TYR A 134 -4.43 1.99 -4.59
C TYR A 134 -5.94 2.25 -4.72
N SER A 135 -6.56 2.84 -3.70
CA SER A 135 -8.00 3.16 -3.74
C SER A 135 -8.33 4.31 -4.67
N TYR A 136 -7.39 5.25 -4.87
CA TYR A 136 -7.56 6.39 -5.76
C TYR A 136 -7.87 5.95 -7.20
N ILE A 137 -7.27 4.85 -7.67
CA ILE A 137 -7.52 4.29 -9.02
C ILE A 137 -9.01 4.06 -9.26
N TYR A 138 -9.72 3.52 -8.26
CA TYR A 138 -11.15 3.20 -8.35
C TYR A 138 -12.05 4.45 -8.31
N SER A 139 -11.52 5.61 -7.95
CA SER A 139 -12.28 6.86 -7.90
C SER A 139 -12.28 7.67 -9.20
N ILE A 140 -11.29 7.42 -10.08
CA ILE A 140 -11.04 8.22 -11.30
C ILE A 140 -11.20 7.43 -12.61
N VAL A 141 -11.16 6.10 -12.56
CA VAL A 141 -11.23 5.22 -13.74
C VAL A 141 -12.63 4.60 -13.82
N ASP A 142 -13.02 4.10 -15.00
CA ASP A 142 -14.25 3.31 -15.17
C ASP A 142 -14.02 1.83 -14.81
N LEU A 143 -15.06 1.13 -14.35
CA LEU A 143 -15.02 -0.28 -13.93
C LEU A 143 -14.31 -1.22 -14.93
N ASN A 144 -14.52 -0.99 -16.23
CA ASN A 144 -13.96 -1.81 -17.31
C ASN A 144 -12.42 -1.71 -17.43
N LEU A 145 -11.81 -0.72 -16.80
CA LEU A 145 -10.37 -0.44 -16.84
C LEU A 145 -9.66 -0.69 -15.51
N TYR A 146 -10.39 -1.06 -14.44
CA TYR A 146 -9.81 -1.25 -13.09
C TYR A 146 -8.65 -2.22 -13.08
N GLN A 147 -8.86 -3.43 -13.60
CA GLN A 147 -7.81 -4.46 -13.60
C GLN A 147 -6.57 -4.01 -14.38
N LYS A 148 -6.78 -3.33 -15.52
CA LYS A 148 -5.69 -2.84 -16.38
C LYS A 148 -4.88 -1.73 -15.70
N VAL A 149 -5.55 -0.73 -15.13
CA VAL A 149 -4.88 0.40 -14.47
C VAL A 149 -4.21 -0.03 -13.17
N THR A 150 -4.88 -0.85 -12.36
CA THR A 150 -4.29 -1.43 -11.15
C THR A 150 -3.03 -2.24 -11.48
N SER A 151 -3.06 -3.03 -12.57
CA SER A 151 -1.86 -3.74 -13.05
C SER A 151 -0.73 -2.78 -13.42
N TYR A 152 -1.01 -1.68 -14.15
CA TYR A 152 0.02 -0.70 -14.50
C TYR A 152 0.63 -0.03 -13.27
N CYS A 153 -0.18 0.39 -12.30
CA CYS A 153 0.32 1.00 -11.07
C CYS A 153 1.16 0.02 -10.24
N ARG A 154 0.70 -1.23 -10.09
CA ARG A 154 1.46 -2.29 -9.39
C ARG A 154 2.75 -2.65 -10.12
N SER A 155 2.76 -2.70 -11.44
CA SER A 155 3.97 -2.91 -12.22
C SER A 155 4.95 -1.74 -12.04
N ALA A 156 4.47 -0.50 -12.04
CA ALA A 156 5.31 0.68 -11.84
C ALA A 156 5.99 0.69 -10.46
N THR A 157 5.27 0.31 -9.39
CA THR A 157 5.87 0.21 -8.04
C THR A 157 6.91 -0.91 -7.96
N LEU A 158 6.61 -2.10 -8.51
CA LEU A 158 7.56 -3.23 -8.56
C LEU A 158 8.82 -2.91 -9.37
N VAL A 159 8.68 -2.23 -10.50
CA VAL A 159 9.82 -1.76 -11.30
C VAL A 159 10.61 -0.71 -10.52
N GLY A 160 9.94 0.19 -9.79
CA GLY A 160 10.59 1.15 -8.88
C GLY A 160 11.44 0.46 -7.82
N TYR A 161 10.89 -0.53 -7.12
CA TYR A 161 11.62 -1.34 -6.13
C TYR A 161 12.82 -2.07 -6.74
N THR A 162 12.63 -2.68 -7.91
CA THR A 162 13.69 -3.40 -8.60
C THR A 162 14.82 -2.47 -9.03
N VAL A 163 14.48 -1.36 -9.70
CA VAL A 163 15.46 -0.34 -10.14
C VAL A 163 16.16 0.26 -8.93
N GLY A 164 15.43 0.58 -7.86
CA GLY A 164 16.00 1.06 -6.61
C GLY A 164 17.02 0.08 -6.04
N SER A 165 16.64 -1.19 -5.90
CA SER A 165 17.49 -2.22 -5.29
C SER A 165 18.73 -2.55 -6.12
N ILE A 166 18.59 -2.64 -7.46
CA ILE A 166 19.74 -2.81 -8.38
C ILE A 166 20.64 -1.58 -8.34
N CYS A 167 20.07 -0.38 -8.40
CA CYS A 167 20.82 0.87 -8.33
C CYS A 167 21.61 0.96 -7.03
N GLY A 168 20.99 0.66 -5.89
CA GLY A 168 21.65 0.63 -4.59
C GLY A 168 22.80 -0.37 -4.56
N GLN A 169 22.56 -1.60 -5.04
CA GLN A 169 23.59 -2.64 -5.08
C GLN A 169 24.77 -2.26 -5.97
N VAL A 170 24.52 -1.73 -7.17
CA VAL A 170 25.57 -1.30 -8.11
C VAL A 170 26.36 -0.13 -7.53
N LEU A 171 25.69 0.88 -6.96
CA LEU A 171 26.36 2.04 -6.38
C LEU A 171 27.25 1.67 -5.19
N VAL A 172 26.80 0.74 -4.33
CA VAL A 172 27.60 0.29 -3.18
C VAL A 172 28.73 -0.63 -3.62
N SER A 173 28.47 -1.65 -4.45
CA SER A 173 29.46 -2.67 -4.79
C SER A 173 30.47 -2.24 -5.87
N VAL A 174 30.03 -1.48 -6.88
CA VAL A 174 30.89 -1.14 -8.03
C VAL A 174 31.46 0.27 -7.89
N ALA A 175 30.61 1.24 -7.56
CA ALA A 175 31.03 2.64 -7.44
C ALA A 175 31.60 3.00 -6.06
N ASN A 176 31.47 2.11 -5.07
CA ASN A 176 31.89 2.30 -3.68
C ASN A 176 31.33 3.60 -3.07
N TRP A 177 30.08 3.93 -3.40
CA TRP A 177 29.40 5.12 -2.88
C TRP A 177 29.01 4.95 -1.41
N SER A 178 29.02 6.06 -0.68
CA SER A 178 28.58 6.10 0.72
C SER A 178 27.08 5.81 0.86
N LEU A 179 26.68 5.21 1.98
CA LEU A 179 25.27 4.97 2.30
C LEU A 179 24.49 6.28 2.49
N PHE A 180 25.17 7.35 2.91
CA PHE A 180 24.61 8.70 2.90
C PHE A 180 24.15 9.12 1.49
N SER A 181 24.99 8.91 0.48
CA SER A 181 24.65 9.24 -0.92
C SER A 181 23.43 8.46 -1.43
N LEU A 182 23.28 7.18 -1.06
CA LEU A 182 22.10 6.39 -1.39
C LEU A 182 20.82 6.96 -0.77
N ASN A 183 20.90 7.44 0.47
CA ASN A 183 19.78 8.10 1.13
C ASN A 183 19.43 9.45 0.48
N VAL A 184 20.43 10.20 -0.02
CA VAL A 184 20.19 11.42 -0.82
C VAL A 184 19.46 11.10 -2.12
N ILE A 185 19.85 10.04 -2.83
CA ILE A 185 19.13 9.60 -4.05
C ILE A 185 17.69 9.23 -3.71
N SER A 186 17.48 8.47 -2.63
CA SER A 186 16.14 8.07 -2.20
C SER A 186 15.28 9.26 -1.80
N LEU A 187 15.83 10.25 -1.07
CA LEU A 187 15.18 11.52 -0.75
C LEU A 187 14.79 12.29 -2.03
N THR A 188 15.70 12.35 -3.00
CA THR A 188 15.44 12.98 -4.30
C THR A 188 14.27 12.29 -5.01
N SER A 189 14.27 10.96 -5.03
CA SER A 189 13.20 10.16 -5.65
C SER A 189 11.84 10.42 -5.00
N VAL A 190 11.73 10.34 -3.67
CA VAL A 190 10.46 10.61 -2.97
C VAL A 190 10.00 12.06 -3.10
N SER A 191 10.94 13.01 -3.27
CA SER A 191 10.62 14.42 -3.54
C SER A 191 10.03 14.60 -4.93
N VAL A 192 10.56 13.90 -5.94
CA VAL A 192 9.95 13.85 -7.29
C VAL A 192 8.57 13.21 -7.21
N ALA A 193 8.40 12.12 -6.46
CA ALA A 193 7.09 11.50 -6.25
C ALA A 193 6.10 12.52 -5.65
N PHE A 194 6.45 13.22 -4.58
CA PHE A 194 5.60 14.25 -3.98
C PHE A 194 5.22 15.37 -4.97
N ALA A 195 6.16 15.84 -5.78
CA ALA A 195 5.88 16.82 -6.83
C ALA A 195 4.87 16.29 -7.85
N THR A 196 5.01 15.02 -8.28
CA THR A 196 4.06 14.39 -9.22
C THR A 196 2.64 14.26 -8.64
N ALA A 197 2.52 14.01 -7.33
CA ALA A 197 1.22 13.91 -6.66
C ALA A 197 0.42 15.22 -6.70
N TRP A 198 1.09 16.38 -6.80
CA TRP A 198 0.42 17.68 -6.89
C TRP A 198 -0.41 17.82 -8.17
N PHE A 199 0.06 17.21 -9.26
CA PHE A 199 -0.58 17.23 -10.57
C PHE A 199 -1.71 16.21 -10.72
N LEU A 200 -1.94 15.34 -9.72
CA LEU A 200 -3.08 14.41 -9.73
C LEU A 200 -4.41 15.18 -9.71
N PRO A 201 -5.41 14.80 -10.53
CA PRO A 201 -6.72 15.45 -10.48
C PRO A 201 -7.42 15.19 -9.14
N MET A 202 -8.28 16.11 -8.72
CA MET A 202 -9.15 15.86 -7.56
C MET A 202 -10.27 14.89 -7.98
N PRO A 203 -10.39 13.71 -7.36
CA PRO A 203 -11.46 12.79 -7.69
C PRO A 203 -12.81 13.38 -7.29
N GLN A 204 -13.80 13.25 -8.18
CA GLN A 204 -15.14 13.82 -7.99
C GLN A 204 -16.09 12.87 -7.24
N LYS A 205 -15.75 11.57 -7.16
CA LYS A 205 -16.55 10.54 -6.50
C LYS A 205 -15.81 10.05 -5.24
N SER A 206 -16.52 10.00 -4.12
CA SER A 206 -16.12 9.29 -2.89
C SER A 206 -17.02 8.06 -2.75
N LEU A 207 -16.45 6.91 -2.37
CA LEU A 207 -17.17 5.63 -2.35
C LEU A 207 -18.30 5.61 -1.31
N PHE A 208 -18.08 6.16 -0.11
CA PHE A 208 -19.04 6.07 1.00
C PHE A 208 -19.73 7.40 1.31
N PHE A 209 -18.98 8.47 1.57
CA PHE A 209 -19.54 9.72 2.14
C PHE A 209 -20.50 10.47 1.20
N HIS A 210 -20.28 10.42 -0.12
CA HIS A 210 -21.13 11.14 -1.09
C HIS A 210 -22.42 10.38 -1.45
N HIS A 211 -22.47 9.06 -1.26
CA HIS A 211 -23.72 8.32 -1.38
C HIS A 211 -24.71 8.73 -0.29
N VAL A 212 -24.21 8.91 0.94
CA VAL A 212 -25.00 9.40 2.08
C VAL A 212 -25.49 10.82 1.83
N LEU A 213 -24.61 11.73 1.41
CA LEU A 213 -24.98 13.13 1.12
C LEU A 213 -25.97 13.23 -0.04
N ARG A 214 -25.80 12.45 -1.12
CA ARG A 214 -26.75 12.42 -2.25
C ARG A 214 -28.09 11.79 -1.85
N SER A 215 -28.07 10.80 -0.96
CA SER A 215 -29.29 10.26 -0.36
C SER A 215 -29.97 11.28 0.54
N GLN A 216 -29.23 12.10 1.29
CA GLN A 216 -29.75 13.17 2.14
C GLN A 216 -30.37 14.28 1.30
N VAL A 217 -29.66 14.81 0.29
CA VAL A 217 -30.21 15.82 -0.62
C VAL A 217 -31.45 15.28 -1.35
N SER A 218 -31.45 14.01 -1.79
CA SER A 218 -32.64 13.42 -2.41
C SER A 218 -33.80 13.19 -1.43
N ARG A 219 -33.53 12.93 -0.15
CA ARG A 219 -34.56 12.73 0.88
C ARG A 219 -35.12 14.06 1.37
N GLU A 220 -34.29 15.06 1.59
CA GLU A 220 -34.68 16.43 1.94
C GLU A 220 -35.42 17.10 0.78
N MET A 221 -34.97 16.93 -0.46
CA MET A 221 -35.68 17.44 -1.64
C MET A 221 -37.03 16.76 -1.85
N LYS A 222 -37.15 15.45 -1.54
CA LYS A 222 -38.46 14.75 -1.52
C LYS A 222 -39.37 15.20 -0.38
N VAL A 223 -38.83 15.54 0.79
CA VAL A 223 -39.61 16.06 1.92
C VAL A 223 -40.06 17.50 1.66
N LEU A 224 -39.22 18.33 1.04
CA LEU A 224 -39.57 19.68 0.60
C LEU A 224 -40.59 19.68 -0.55
N ASP A 225 -40.52 18.75 -1.50
CA ASP A 225 -41.57 18.58 -2.53
C ASP A 225 -42.92 18.15 -1.91
N TRP A 226 -42.88 17.29 -0.89
CA TRP A 226 -44.09 16.88 -0.15
C TRP A 226 -44.72 18.00 0.67
N LEU A 227 -43.91 18.92 1.21
CA LEU A 227 -44.38 20.09 1.95
C LEU A 227 -44.73 21.28 1.03
N GLY A 228 -44.10 21.37 -0.15
CA GLY A 228 -44.32 22.40 -1.17
C GLY A 228 -45.59 22.18 -2.02
N GLY A 229 -46.22 21.01 -1.95
CA GLY A 229 -47.53 20.74 -2.57
C GLY A 229 -48.69 21.53 -1.96
N CYS A 230 -48.46 22.28 -0.87
CA CYS A 230 -49.49 23.03 -0.14
C CYS A 230 -49.08 24.49 0.15
N ALA A 231 -48.45 25.23 -0.76
CA ALA A 231 -48.45 26.70 -0.71
C ALA A 231 -47.97 27.33 -2.02
N GLY A 232 -48.82 28.16 -2.62
CA GLY A 232 -48.41 29.03 -3.72
C GLY A 232 -47.56 30.23 -3.24
N SER A 233 -46.74 30.72 -4.18
CA SER A 233 -46.10 32.04 -4.26
C SER A 233 -44.98 32.41 -3.25
N GLY A 234 -43.82 32.79 -3.82
CA GLY A 234 -42.94 33.82 -3.26
C GLY A 234 -41.63 33.35 -2.62
N LEU A 235 -40.53 33.95 -3.08
CA LEU A 235 -39.14 33.96 -2.56
C LEU A 235 -38.29 32.70 -2.78
N GLY A 236 -37.25 32.87 -3.60
CA GLY A 236 -36.22 31.86 -3.86
C GLY A 236 -35.29 31.65 -2.65
N PRO A 237 -34.63 30.47 -2.55
CA PRO A 237 -33.73 30.22 -1.44
C PRO A 237 -32.33 30.77 -1.75
N THR A 238 -31.98 31.81 -1.00
CA THR A 238 -30.60 32.20 -0.70
C THR A 238 -29.93 31.16 0.18
N GLY A 239 -28.66 30.85 -0.11
CA GLY A 239 -27.75 30.23 0.84
C GLY A 239 -27.71 28.70 0.80
N SER A 240 -26.83 28.16 -0.05
CA SER A 240 -26.40 26.76 0.01
C SER A 240 -25.55 26.57 1.27
N GLU A 241 -26.17 26.26 2.41
CA GLU A 241 -25.43 25.75 3.57
C GLU A 241 -24.82 24.39 3.21
N CYS A 242 -23.48 24.34 3.20
CA CYS A 242 -22.71 23.12 3.02
C CYS A 242 -22.98 22.19 4.23
N GLY A 243 -23.90 21.24 4.07
CA GLY A 243 -24.36 20.35 5.13
C GLY A 243 -23.21 19.66 5.85
N ARG A 244 -23.15 19.82 7.19
CA ARG A 244 -22.20 19.09 8.04
C ARG A 244 -22.43 17.60 7.87
N VAL A 245 -21.41 16.89 7.41
CA VAL A 245 -21.47 15.44 7.29
C VAL A 245 -21.58 14.83 8.69
N ASP A 246 -22.68 14.11 8.94
CA ASP A 246 -22.94 13.47 10.22
C ASP A 246 -22.08 12.20 10.36
N ILE A 247 -20.89 12.35 10.95
CA ILE A 247 -19.91 11.28 11.17
C ILE A 247 -20.54 10.09 11.91
N SER A 248 -21.49 10.34 12.82
CA SER A 248 -22.15 9.29 13.59
C SER A 248 -23.00 8.36 12.71
N LYS A 249 -23.61 8.90 11.65
CA LYS A 249 -24.38 8.11 10.68
C LYS A 249 -23.46 7.31 9.77
N VAL A 250 -22.35 7.90 9.32
CA VAL A 250 -21.36 7.21 8.48
C VAL A 250 -20.73 6.04 9.23
N LEU A 251 -20.32 6.24 10.50
CA LEU A 251 -19.81 5.15 11.34
C LEU A 251 -20.85 4.04 11.54
N ARG A 252 -22.13 4.39 11.66
CA ARG A 252 -23.23 3.42 11.79
C ARG A 252 -23.52 2.65 10.50
N GLU A 253 -23.30 3.25 9.35
CA GLU A 253 -23.40 2.58 8.04
C GLU A 253 -22.19 1.67 7.80
N LEU A 254 -20.97 2.16 8.02
CA LEU A 254 -19.76 1.36 7.98
C LEU A 254 -19.83 0.15 8.92
N TRP A 255 -20.39 0.33 10.13
CA TRP A 255 -20.59 -0.78 11.07
C TRP A 255 -21.62 -1.81 10.58
N ARG A 256 -22.69 -1.35 9.93
CA ARG A 256 -23.69 -2.26 9.33
C ARG A 256 -23.09 -3.03 8.16
N ASP A 257 -22.38 -2.37 7.27
CA ASP A 257 -21.70 -3.00 6.14
C ASP A 257 -20.63 -3.98 6.63
N PHE A 258 -19.86 -3.61 7.67
CA PHE A 258 -18.90 -4.50 8.33
C PHE A 258 -19.58 -5.78 8.84
N LEU A 259 -20.65 -5.65 9.62
CA LEU A 259 -21.39 -6.81 10.13
C LEU A 259 -21.95 -7.68 8.99
N GLN A 260 -22.46 -7.06 7.93
CA GLN A 260 -23.01 -7.78 6.79
C GLN A 260 -21.92 -8.54 6.00
N CYS A 261 -20.79 -7.90 5.71
CA CYS A 261 -19.66 -8.52 5.00
C CYS A 261 -19.11 -9.73 5.79
N TYR A 262 -18.89 -9.55 7.09
CA TYR A 262 -18.32 -10.58 7.97
C TYR A 262 -19.35 -11.61 8.47
N SER A 263 -20.63 -11.45 8.16
CA SER A 263 -21.63 -12.51 8.36
C SER A 263 -21.42 -13.69 7.41
N SER A 264 -20.72 -13.49 6.29
CA SER A 264 -20.38 -14.58 5.38
C SER A 264 -19.11 -15.31 5.85
N ARG A 265 -19.23 -16.63 6.09
CA ARG A 265 -18.10 -17.46 6.53
C ARG A 265 -16.87 -17.39 5.59
N PRO A 266 -17.04 -17.43 4.25
CA PRO A 266 -15.89 -17.34 3.35
C PRO A 266 -15.13 -16.03 3.51
N MET A 267 -15.80 -14.88 3.59
CA MET A 267 -15.13 -13.58 3.76
C MET A 267 -14.40 -13.51 5.09
N LEU A 268 -15.00 -14.00 6.18
CA LEU A 268 -14.32 -14.03 7.48
C LEU A 268 -13.04 -14.86 7.44
N CYS A 269 -13.09 -16.08 6.87
CA CYS A 269 -11.92 -16.95 6.74
C CYS A 269 -10.81 -16.31 5.91
N TRP A 270 -11.15 -15.73 4.75
CA TRP A 270 -10.19 -15.06 3.87
C TRP A 270 -9.57 -13.82 4.51
N SER A 271 -10.36 -12.99 5.20
CA SER A 271 -9.83 -11.82 5.92
C SER A 271 -8.90 -12.20 7.06
N VAL A 272 -9.23 -13.24 7.84
CA VAL A 272 -8.36 -13.73 8.92
C VAL A 272 -7.04 -14.23 8.34
N TRP A 273 -7.09 -15.06 7.29
CA TRP A 273 -5.89 -15.53 6.61
C TRP A 273 -5.04 -14.36 6.08
N TRP A 274 -5.68 -13.38 5.42
CA TRP A 274 -5.01 -12.21 4.87
C TRP A 274 -4.32 -11.38 5.95
N ALA A 275 -4.98 -11.19 7.10
CA ALA A 275 -4.42 -10.47 8.24
C ALA A 275 -3.18 -11.18 8.82
N PHE A 276 -3.26 -12.49 9.07
CA PHE A 276 -2.13 -13.27 9.59
C PHE A 276 -0.98 -13.35 8.59
N SER A 277 -1.28 -13.58 7.30
CA SER A 277 -0.29 -13.70 6.24
C SER A 277 0.45 -12.38 6.00
N THR A 278 -0.29 -11.27 5.91
CA THR A 278 0.29 -9.92 5.74
C THR A 278 1.12 -9.51 6.96
N CYS A 279 0.65 -9.82 8.17
CA CYS A 279 1.40 -9.60 9.40
C CYS A 279 2.73 -10.39 9.39
N GLY A 280 2.68 -11.69 9.11
CA GLY A 280 3.87 -12.53 9.02
C GLY A 280 4.85 -12.05 7.95
N TYR A 281 4.32 -11.60 6.81
CA TYR A 281 5.13 -11.02 5.75
C TYR A 281 5.86 -9.75 6.17
N PHE A 282 5.14 -8.80 6.78
CA PHE A 282 5.72 -7.58 7.31
C PHE A 282 6.78 -7.85 8.39
N GLN A 283 6.55 -8.84 9.25
CA GLN A 283 7.53 -9.26 10.24
C GLN A 283 8.81 -9.78 9.56
N VAL A 284 8.70 -10.64 8.55
CA VAL A 284 9.88 -11.19 7.86
C VAL A 284 10.63 -10.09 7.13
N ILE A 285 9.99 -9.24 6.33
CA ILE A 285 10.70 -8.20 5.56
C ILE A 285 11.40 -7.18 6.48
N ASN A 286 10.79 -6.84 7.63
CA ASN A 286 11.33 -5.81 8.52
C ASN A 286 12.59 -6.30 9.26
N TYR A 287 12.64 -7.60 9.60
CA TYR A 287 13.75 -8.17 10.38
C TYR A 287 14.75 -8.99 9.56
N THR A 288 14.47 -9.29 8.29
CA THR A 288 15.36 -10.10 7.43
C THR A 288 16.74 -9.48 7.27
N GLN A 289 16.83 -8.17 7.07
CA GLN A 289 18.13 -7.50 6.96
C GLN A 289 18.94 -7.59 8.26
N GLY A 290 18.26 -7.51 9.41
CA GLY A 290 18.88 -7.72 10.72
C GLY A 290 19.38 -9.15 10.91
N LEU A 291 18.61 -10.14 10.47
CA LEU A 291 19.05 -11.54 10.47
C LEU A 291 20.29 -11.73 9.59
N TRP A 292 20.32 -11.13 8.40
CA TRP A 292 21.47 -11.20 7.52
C TRP A 292 22.72 -10.54 8.11
N GLU A 293 22.56 -9.41 8.81
CA GLU A 293 23.66 -8.74 9.50
C GLU A 293 24.25 -9.63 10.62
N MET A 294 23.40 -10.36 11.36
CA MET A 294 23.82 -11.32 12.38
C MET A 294 24.56 -12.53 11.79
N VAL A 295 24.19 -12.96 10.59
CA VAL A 295 24.81 -14.10 9.89
C VAL A 295 26.13 -13.69 9.22
N LEU A 296 26.15 -12.53 8.56
CA LEU A 296 27.32 -11.98 7.88
C LEU A 296 27.41 -10.46 8.11
N PRO A 297 28.27 -10.01 9.04
CA PRO A 297 28.41 -8.58 9.35
C PRO A 297 28.90 -7.77 8.15
N SER A 298 28.10 -6.77 7.75
CA SER A 298 28.32 -5.95 6.56
C SER A 298 29.44 -4.92 6.71
N GLN A 299 29.98 -4.75 7.92
CA GLN A 299 31.18 -3.96 8.17
C GLN A 299 32.47 -4.64 7.68
N ARG A 300 32.47 -5.97 7.59
CA ARG A 300 33.67 -6.77 7.28
C ARG A 300 33.59 -7.48 5.93
N PHE A 301 32.38 -7.72 5.45
CA PHE A 301 32.15 -8.48 4.23
C PHE A 301 31.27 -7.71 3.25
N GLU A 302 31.43 -8.05 1.96
CA GLU A 302 30.52 -7.56 0.92
C GLU A 302 29.15 -8.24 1.08
N ILE A 303 28.10 -7.43 0.96
CA ILE A 303 26.71 -7.87 1.07
C ILE A 303 25.97 -7.70 -0.25
N TYR A 304 25.00 -8.58 -0.50
CA TYR A 304 24.23 -8.60 -1.75
C TYR A 304 22.73 -8.36 -1.51
N ASN A 305 22.38 -7.69 -0.41
CA ASN A 305 20.98 -7.44 -0.01
C ASN A 305 20.15 -6.80 -1.13
N GLY A 306 20.67 -5.79 -1.82
CA GLY A 306 19.97 -5.14 -2.93
C GLY A 306 19.78 -6.06 -4.14
N GLY A 307 20.75 -6.92 -4.42
CA GLY A 307 20.61 -7.96 -5.45
C GLY A 307 19.51 -8.97 -5.10
N VAL A 308 19.48 -9.43 -3.86
CA VAL A 308 18.49 -10.39 -3.34
C VAL A 308 17.08 -9.80 -3.34
N GLU A 309 16.92 -8.55 -2.92
CA GLU A 309 15.64 -7.83 -2.99
C GLU A 309 15.17 -7.65 -4.43
N ALA A 310 16.06 -7.30 -5.36
CA ALA A 310 15.72 -7.18 -6.77
C ALA A 310 15.28 -8.51 -7.38
N VAL A 311 16.05 -9.59 -7.14
CA VAL A 311 15.73 -10.93 -7.65
C VAL A 311 14.41 -11.44 -7.08
N SER A 312 14.20 -11.30 -5.76
CA SER A 312 12.97 -11.73 -5.12
C SER A 312 11.74 -10.97 -5.63
N THR A 313 11.87 -9.65 -5.85
CA THR A 313 10.81 -8.81 -6.40
C THR A 313 10.48 -9.19 -7.85
N LEU A 314 11.50 -9.37 -8.70
CA LEU A 314 11.33 -9.77 -10.10
C LEU A 314 10.70 -11.15 -10.24
N LEU A 315 11.23 -12.14 -9.52
CA LEU A 315 10.70 -13.50 -9.56
C LEU A 315 9.29 -13.58 -8.96
N GLY A 316 9.01 -12.79 -7.91
CA GLY A 316 7.66 -12.62 -7.39
C GLY A 316 6.69 -12.09 -8.46
N ALA A 317 7.06 -11.03 -9.18
CA ALA A 317 6.25 -10.48 -10.27
C ALA A 317 6.01 -11.49 -11.39
N VAL A 318 7.03 -12.28 -11.77
CA VAL A 318 6.89 -13.35 -12.77
C VAL A 318 5.95 -14.45 -12.27
N ALA A 319 6.03 -14.84 -11.00
CA ALA A 319 5.15 -15.85 -10.42
C ALA A 319 3.68 -15.37 -10.42
N VAL A 320 3.43 -14.13 -10.01
CA VAL A 320 2.10 -13.50 -10.08
C VAL A 320 1.55 -13.51 -11.50
N PHE A 321 2.37 -13.13 -12.47
CA PHE A 321 1.99 -13.15 -13.88
C PHE A 321 1.68 -14.57 -14.37
N ALA A 322 2.51 -15.56 -14.02
CA ALA A 322 2.33 -16.95 -14.40
C ALA A 322 1.04 -17.56 -13.84
N VAL A 323 0.69 -17.26 -12.59
CA VAL A 323 -0.56 -17.70 -11.95
C VAL A 323 -1.79 -17.27 -12.76
N GLY A 324 -1.75 -16.09 -13.38
CA GLY A 324 -2.83 -15.60 -14.25
C GLY A 324 -3.13 -16.48 -15.48
N TYR A 325 -2.19 -17.34 -15.89
CA TYR A 325 -2.37 -18.29 -17.00
C TYR A 325 -2.76 -19.69 -16.52
N ILE A 326 -2.67 -19.97 -15.22
CA ILE A 326 -2.98 -21.27 -14.64
C ILE A 326 -4.50 -21.41 -14.50
N LYS A 327 -5.10 -22.25 -15.33
CA LYS A 327 -6.53 -22.59 -15.26
C LYS A 327 -6.78 -23.71 -14.24
N VAL A 328 -6.70 -23.38 -12.95
CA VAL A 328 -7.00 -24.32 -11.84
C VAL A 328 -8.29 -23.89 -11.15
N SER A 329 -9.11 -24.85 -10.73
CA SER A 329 -10.29 -24.58 -9.90
C SER A 329 -9.84 -24.25 -8.47
N TRP A 330 -9.57 -22.97 -8.22
CA TRP A 330 -9.18 -22.47 -6.89
C TRP A 330 -10.21 -22.76 -5.79
N ALA A 331 -11.48 -22.94 -6.16
CA ALA A 331 -12.52 -23.39 -5.23
C ALA A 331 -12.30 -24.82 -4.69
N THR A 332 -11.59 -25.67 -5.42
CA THR A 332 -11.35 -27.09 -5.04
C THR A 332 -9.95 -27.30 -4.47
N TRP A 333 -8.95 -26.68 -5.10
CA TRP A 333 -7.54 -26.89 -4.76
C TRP A 333 -6.93 -25.75 -3.94
N GLY A 334 -7.66 -24.64 -3.77
CA GLY A 334 -7.17 -23.45 -3.08
C GLY A 334 -6.73 -23.74 -1.66
N GLU A 335 -7.55 -24.43 -0.85
CA GLU A 335 -7.21 -24.73 0.55
C GLU A 335 -5.95 -25.60 0.67
N VAL A 336 -5.82 -26.62 -0.18
CA VAL A 336 -4.64 -27.50 -0.21
C VAL A 336 -3.39 -26.72 -0.65
N ALA A 337 -3.52 -25.89 -1.68
CA ALA A 337 -2.43 -25.03 -2.14
C ALA A 337 -2.01 -24.04 -1.05
N LEU A 338 -2.96 -23.37 -0.39
CA LEU A 338 -2.72 -22.46 0.72
C LEU A 338 -1.94 -23.16 1.84
N ALA A 339 -2.36 -24.36 2.24
CA ALA A 339 -1.71 -25.12 3.30
C ALA A 339 -0.27 -25.51 2.91
N LEU A 340 -0.07 -26.07 1.72
CA LEU A 340 1.24 -26.51 1.25
C LEU A 340 2.23 -25.35 1.11
N PHE A 341 1.82 -24.25 0.49
CA PHE A 341 2.67 -23.08 0.32
C PHE A 341 2.93 -22.34 1.64
N SER A 342 1.98 -22.37 2.58
CA SER A 342 2.18 -21.83 3.93
C SER A 342 3.20 -22.67 4.73
N LEU A 343 3.18 -24.00 4.59
CA LEU A 343 4.22 -24.88 5.13
C LEU A 343 5.58 -24.61 4.49
N LEU A 344 5.62 -24.37 3.18
CA LEU A 344 6.86 -24.01 2.48
C LEU A 344 7.42 -22.66 2.96
N ILE A 345 6.56 -21.66 3.18
CA ILE A 345 6.93 -20.37 3.80
C ILE A 345 7.53 -20.60 5.19
N ALA A 346 6.87 -21.39 6.03
CA ALA A 346 7.35 -21.67 7.39
C ALA A 346 8.71 -22.39 7.36
N ALA A 347 8.87 -23.38 6.48
CA ALA A 347 10.14 -24.08 6.30
C ALA A 347 11.25 -23.14 5.81
N ALA A 348 10.97 -22.26 4.85
CA ALA A 348 11.94 -21.28 4.35
C ALA A 348 12.41 -20.33 5.46
N VAL A 349 11.48 -19.78 6.26
CA VAL A 349 11.82 -18.91 7.39
C VAL A 349 12.62 -19.65 8.46
N TYR A 350 12.25 -20.90 8.77
CA TYR A 350 12.99 -21.72 9.74
C TYR A 350 14.42 -22.05 9.28
N VAL A 351 14.60 -22.31 7.98
CA VAL A 351 15.92 -22.54 7.37
C VAL A 351 16.79 -21.26 7.43
N MET A 352 16.19 -20.07 7.26
CA MET A 352 16.91 -18.79 7.36
C MET A 352 17.54 -18.59 8.74
N ASP A 353 16.89 -19.02 9.82
CA ASP A 353 17.39 -18.90 11.19
C ASP A 353 18.42 -20.00 11.55
N THR A 354 18.16 -21.24 11.14
CA THR A 354 18.94 -22.40 11.60
C THR A 354 20.27 -22.62 10.90
N VAL A 355 20.34 -22.42 9.58
CA VAL A 355 21.51 -22.83 8.77
C VAL A 355 22.68 -21.85 8.90
N ARG A 356 22.42 -20.60 9.35
CA ARG A 356 23.43 -19.54 9.58
C ARG A 356 24.44 -19.39 8.43
N ASN A 357 23.98 -19.56 7.19
CA ASN A 357 24.76 -19.35 5.98
C ASN A 357 24.05 -18.32 5.11
N ILE A 358 24.74 -17.23 4.77
CA ILE A 358 24.14 -16.10 4.08
C ILE A 358 23.49 -16.48 2.73
N TRP A 359 24.10 -17.39 1.96
CA TRP A 359 23.56 -17.81 0.67
C TRP A 359 22.29 -18.64 0.83
N VAL A 360 22.23 -19.46 1.88
CA VAL A 360 21.02 -20.21 2.24
C VAL A 360 19.94 -19.27 2.74
N CYS A 361 20.28 -18.27 3.54
CA CYS A 361 19.33 -17.23 3.99
C CYS A 361 18.76 -16.44 2.80
N TYR A 362 19.61 -16.04 1.85
CA TYR A 362 19.21 -15.34 0.63
C TYR A 362 18.30 -16.20 -0.26
N ALA A 363 18.69 -17.45 -0.54
CA ALA A 363 17.87 -18.34 -1.36
C ALA A 363 16.51 -18.63 -0.69
N SER A 364 16.50 -18.86 0.62
CA SER A 364 15.27 -19.10 1.38
C SER A 364 14.36 -17.87 1.42
N TYR A 365 14.93 -16.67 1.56
CA TYR A 365 14.17 -15.42 1.47
C TYR A 365 13.55 -15.20 0.08
N VAL A 366 14.28 -15.52 -0.99
CA VAL A 366 13.74 -15.46 -2.37
C VAL A 366 12.56 -16.42 -2.52
N ILE A 367 12.69 -17.66 -2.04
CA ILE A 367 11.58 -18.64 -2.05
C ILE A 367 10.40 -18.10 -1.26
N PHE A 368 10.62 -17.61 -0.04
CA PHE A 368 9.61 -17.00 0.81
C PHE A 368 8.83 -15.90 0.08
N ARG A 369 9.54 -14.93 -0.53
CA ARG A 369 8.94 -13.81 -1.27
C ARG A 369 8.10 -14.29 -2.45
N ILE A 370 8.62 -15.23 -3.25
CA ILE A 370 7.91 -15.76 -4.43
C ILE A 370 6.61 -16.47 -4.00
N VAL A 371 6.71 -17.35 -3.00
CA VAL A 371 5.58 -18.14 -2.52
C VAL A 371 4.51 -17.24 -1.89
N TYR A 372 4.91 -16.24 -1.11
CA TYR A 372 3.98 -15.25 -0.56
C TYR A 372 3.25 -14.45 -1.65
N MET A 373 3.99 -13.94 -2.65
CA MET A 373 3.39 -13.18 -3.76
C MET A 373 2.44 -14.03 -4.61
N LEU A 374 2.75 -15.31 -4.78
CA LEU A 374 1.85 -16.27 -5.43
C LEU A 374 0.58 -16.48 -4.61
N LEU A 375 0.71 -16.71 -3.30
CA LEU A 375 -0.41 -16.96 -2.40
C LEU A 375 -1.37 -15.78 -2.31
N ILE A 376 -0.84 -14.56 -2.15
CA ILE A 376 -1.67 -13.36 -2.04
C ILE A 376 -2.45 -13.12 -3.34
N THR A 377 -1.86 -13.45 -4.49
CA THR A 377 -2.52 -13.33 -5.80
C THR A 377 -3.63 -14.36 -5.98
N ILE A 378 -3.48 -15.57 -5.44
CA ILE A 378 -4.55 -16.58 -5.46
C ILE A 378 -5.72 -16.18 -4.55
N ALA A 379 -5.39 -15.52 -3.44
CA ALA A 379 -6.35 -15.10 -2.44
C ALA A 379 -7.15 -13.84 -2.81
N THR A 380 -6.64 -13.05 -3.75
CA THR A 380 -7.23 -11.77 -4.21
C THR A 380 -7.91 -11.94 -5.55
#